data_AF-A0A1Y4NJ48-F1
#
_entry.id   AF-A0A1Y4NJ48-F1
#
_cell.length_a   1.000
_cell.length_b   1.000
_cell.length_c   1.000
_cell.angle_alpha   90.00
_cell.angle_beta   90.00
_cell.angle_gamma   90.00
#
_symmetry.space_group_name_H-M   'P 1'
#
loop_
_entity.id
_entity.type
_entity.pdbx_description
1 polymer ?
#
loop_
_entity_poly.entity_id
_entity_poly.type
_entity_poly.pdbx_seq_one_letter_code
_entity_poly.pdbx_strand_id
1 'polypeptide(L)'
;MESDRKTLQIEVVTENADQSGVYFTALDLPAMGGRIQDALQRLRATENPAPSFNVSIRESPKLPELADTILIAPTLPELNFFARRLASMPDEDILLLKGVFRYRMEDVRYENGIPMKDLINLTYGLEAVMIASNVGDDEALGRFVIENELNEDVNAIPESSLYLLDLAQIGKMQRENDGGVFVEGCYVVAGAYELAEIYDGTHLPEIKEEPEDTVFRLLVAQTPMDDPEETIGSAEWISLPISQEQADQAANRQNEVCMEDCVYFDMESAIPQIDDQVFDSMDHFARLNQIAMQYQAMDEPEQIKYKAVLEAEPHLTMEKALELASHLPEYEFTPLPCDEANFFKEYLSHHLDARMDRRWLSTIATQAEGARLLQSLSASQTEYGILSARGHSLYELVPYGESSRELSTQALTDEKLEVVEVLGQTALFTNGRVTEQELPDGLYRYDLREGENLAFATIERNVAVNHAGTILTKAPLDFGGQEYFVFDDDTRPNFLGYDLTPEEFLQTDFTQTDAQEEDTAPQMGGIQS
;
A
#
# COMPACT_ATOMS: atom_id res chain seq x y z
N MET A 1 12.10 -4.06 -17.62
CA MET A 1 13.48 -3.95 -17.10
C MET A 1 13.49 -3.24 -15.74
N GLU A 2 12.55 -3.58 -14.86
CA GLU A 2 12.29 -2.85 -13.60
C GLU A 2 13.08 -3.42 -12.41
N SER A 3 13.58 -4.66 -12.54
CA SER A 3 14.14 -5.45 -11.45
C SER A 3 15.58 -5.13 -11.06
N ASP A 4 16.34 -4.38 -11.89
CA ASP A 4 17.80 -4.23 -11.69
C ASP A 4 18.23 -2.93 -11.02
N ARG A 5 17.29 -2.00 -10.74
CA ARG A 5 17.62 -0.73 -10.07
C ARG A 5 17.40 -0.74 -8.56
N LYS A 6 16.36 -1.43 -8.08
CA LYS A 6 16.02 -1.53 -6.66
C LYS A 6 17.02 -2.47 -5.98
N THR A 7 17.77 -1.94 -5.02
CA THR A 7 18.82 -2.69 -4.30
C THR A 7 18.45 -3.05 -2.89
N LEU A 8 17.50 -2.34 -2.29
CA LEU A 8 17.01 -2.61 -0.93
C LEU A 8 15.49 -2.49 -0.90
N GLN A 9 14.84 -3.35 -0.14
CA GLN A 9 13.48 -3.15 0.34
C GLN A 9 13.53 -2.99 1.84
N ILE A 10 13.03 -1.85 2.33
CA ILE A 10 12.98 -1.55 3.76
C ILE A 10 11.54 -1.46 4.25
N GLU A 11 11.35 -1.74 5.53
CA GLU A 11 10.13 -1.43 6.27
C GLU A 11 10.46 -0.43 7.36
N VAL A 12 9.62 0.59 7.46
CA VAL A 12 9.79 1.70 8.39
C VAL A 12 8.56 1.75 9.28
N VAL A 13 8.77 1.84 10.59
CA VAL A 13 7.70 1.81 11.59
C VAL A 13 7.88 2.96 12.57
N THR A 14 6.81 3.72 12.79
CA THR A 14 6.72 4.80 13.77
C THR A 14 5.64 4.48 14.79
N GLU A 15 5.92 4.63 16.09
CA GLU A 15 4.89 4.48 17.12
C GLU A 15 3.96 5.69 17.15
N ASN A 16 2.67 5.47 17.38
CA ASN A 16 1.72 6.55 17.57
C ASN A 16 2.10 7.37 18.81
N ALA A 17 1.94 8.69 18.74
CA ALA A 17 2.27 9.58 19.87
C ALA A 17 1.50 9.24 21.17
N ASP A 18 0.32 8.63 21.06
CA ASP A 18 -0.51 8.17 22.15
C ASP A 18 -0.33 6.68 22.51
N GLN A 19 0.63 5.99 21.87
CA GLN A 19 0.93 4.56 22.03
C GLN A 19 -0.25 3.63 21.72
N SER A 20 -1.24 4.11 20.97
CA SER A 20 -2.41 3.31 20.58
C SER A 20 -2.11 2.27 19.49
N GLY A 21 -0.99 2.41 18.79
CA GLY A 21 -0.62 1.59 17.65
C GLY A 21 0.68 2.07 16.99
N VAL A 22 0.87 1.64 15.73
CA VAL A 22 2.03 2.02 14.91
C VAL A 22 1.58 2.40 13.50
N TYR A 23 2.29 3.34 12.89
CA TYR A 23 2.28 3.56 11.44
C TYR A 23 3.41 2.73 10.84
N PHE A 24 3.16 2.09 9.70
CA PHE A 24 4.19 1.37 8.97
C PHE A 24 4.09 1.65 7.47
N THR A 25 5.22 1.56 6.79
CA THR A 25 5.28 1.61 5.32
C THR A 25 6.48 0.81 4.83
N ALA A 26 6.38 0.27 3.62
CA ALA A 26 7.49 -0.34 2.92
C ALA A 26 8.01 0.60 1.82
N LEU A 27 9.33 0.65 1.64
CA LEU A 27 9.96 1.50 0.65
C LEU A 27 11.06 0.72 -0.07
N ASP A 28 10.98 0.70 -1.41
CA ASP A 28 12.07 0.20 -2.23
C ASP A 28 13.09 1.33 -2.45
N LEU A 29 14.37 1.03 -2.25
CA LEU A 29 15.48 1.95 -2.44
C LEU A 29 16.43 1.41 -3.52
N PRO A 30 17.10 2.29 -4.29
CA PRO A 30 17.04 3.74 -4.21
C PRO A 30 15.70 4.31 -4.70
N ALA A 31 15.22 5.35 -4.02
CA ALA A 31 13.99 6.06 -4.33
C ALA A 31 14.27 7.55 -4.58
N MET A 32 13.44 8.18 -5.41
CA MET A 32 13.44 9.63 -5.56
C MET A 32 13.10 10.33 -4.23
N GLY A 33 13.56 11.57 -4.05
CA GLY A 33 13.33 12.33 -2.81
C GLY A 33 11.84 12.43 -2.43
N GLY A 34 10.96 12.66 -3.41
CA GLY A 34 9.52 12.74 -3.16
C GLY A 34 8.87 11.45 -2.65
N ARG A 35 9.40 10.26 -2.99
CA ARG A 35 8.96 8.97 -2.46
C ARG A 35 9.38 8.77 -0.99
N ILE A 36 10.54 9.29 -0.61
CA ILE A 36 10.98 9.30 0.79
C ILE A 36 10.09 10.24 1.60
N GLN A 37 9.79 11.43 1.07
CA GLN A 37 8.89 12.37 1.74
C GLN A 37 7.48 11.77 1.87
N ASP A 38 6.98 11.08 0.85
CA ASP A 38 5.71 10.36 0.92
C ASP A 38 5.68 9.31 2.04
N ALA A 39 6.74 8.50 2.18
CA ALA A 39 6.87 7.55 3.26
C ALA A 39 6.81 8.23 4.64
N LEU A 40 7.51 9.36 4.82
CA LEU A 40 7.46 10.16 6.05
C LEU A 40 6.05 10.73 6.33
N GLN A 41 5.33 11.16 5.29
CA GLN A 41 3.95 11.62 5.39
C GLN A 41 3.02 10.50 5.89
N ARG A 42 3.11 9.29 5.33
CA ARG A 42 2.35 8.10 5.77
C ARG A 42 2.65 7.72 7.23
N LEU A 43 3.91 7.90 7.65
CA LEU A 43 4.37 7.63 9.01
C LEU A 43 4.07 8.74 10.02
N ARG A 44 3.51 9.87 9.58
CA ARG A 44 3.34 11.10 10.39
C ARG A 44 4.65 11.58 11.01
N ALA A 45 5.75 11.35 10.29
CA ALA A 45 7.11 11.66 10.73
C ALA A 45 7.64 12.95 10.09
N THR A 46 6.76 13.90 9.74
CA THR A 46 7.13 15.16 9.09
C THR A 46 7.42 16.29 10.08
N GLU A 47 7.04 16.15 11.35
CA GLU A 47 7.31 17.15 12.39
C GLU A 47 8.82 17.30 12.70
N ASN A 48 9.21 18.43 13.30
CA ASN A 48 10.57 18.67 13.75
C ASN A 48 10.60 18.89 15.29
N PRO A 49 11.30 18.05 16.07
CA PRO A 49 12.11 16.91 15.62
C PRO A 49 11.25 15.74 15.16
N ALA A 50 11.70 15.07 14.10
CA ALA A 50 11.00 13.90 13.57
C ALA A 50 10.93 12.81 14.65
N PRO A 51 9.79 12.12 14.78
CA PRO A 51 9.68 11.00 15.70
C PRO A 51 10.70 9.92 15.33
N SER A 52 11.21 9.23 16.36
CA SER A 52 12.09 8.08 16.14
C SER A 52 11.30 6.98 15.43
N PHE A 53 11.75 6.59 14.24
CA PHE A 53 11.23 5.42 13.54
C PHE A 53 12.26 4.28 13.58
N ASN A 54 11.75 3.06 13.58
CA ASN A 54 12.56 1.86 13.43
C ASN A 54 12.59 1.48 11.95
N VAL A 55 13.76 1.07 11.47
CA VAL A 55 13.93 0.55 10.11
C VAL A 55 14.38 -0.90 10.17
N SER A 56 13.74 -1.76 9.38
CA SER A 56 14.18 -3.12 9.10
C SER A 56 14.46 -3.27 7.60
N ILE A 57 15.49 -4.01 7.25
CA ILE A 57 15.78 -4.39 5.86
C ILE A 57 15.08 -5.72 5.60
N ARG A 58 14.10 -5.72 4.69
CA ARG A 58 13.40 -6.94 4.29
C ARG A 58 14.21 -7.70 3.25
N GLU A 59 14.72 -6.99 2.25
CA GLU A 59 15.48 -7.59 1.16
C GLU A 59 16.64 -6.71 0.73
N SER A 60 17.74 -7.36 0.33
CA SER A 60 18.94 -6.72 -0.23
C SER A 60 19.62 -7.68 -1.21
N PRO A 61 19.16 -7.77 -2.47
CA PRO A 61 19.66 -8.79 -3.40
C PRO A 61 21.17 -8.73 -3.64
N LYS A 62 21.75 -7.52 -3.67
CA LYS A 62 23.20 -7.32 -3.85
C LYS A 62 24.01 -7.60 -2.58
N LEU A 63 23.40 -7.55 -1.40
CA LEU A 63 24.07 -7.84 -0.11
C LEU A 63 23.08 -8.55 0.85
N PRO A 64 22.76 -9.84 0.62
CA PRO A 64 21.68 -10.53 1.33
C PRO A 64 21.87 -10.62 2.86
N GLU A 65 23.12 -10.63 3.32
CA GLU A 65 23.48 -10.67 4.75
C GLU A 65 22.95 -9.47 5.54
N LEU A 66 22.58 -8.40 4.83
CA LEU A 66 22.07 -7.18 5.44
C LEU A 66 20.66 -7.34 6.03
N ALA A 67 19.85 -8.28 5.52
CA ALA A 67 18.49 -8.53 6.03
C ALA A 67 18.48 -8.99 7.50
N ASP A 68 19.51 -9.72 7.93
CA ASP A 68 19.68 -10.20 9.30
C ASP A 68 20.57 -9.29 10.17
N THR A 69 20.96 -8.12 9.64
CA THR A 69 21.89 -7.21 10.30
C THR A 69 21.16 -6.07 11.01
N ILE A 70 21.49 -5.84 12.29
CA ILE A 70 21.00 -4.67 13.03
C ILE A 70 21.74 -3.42 12.57
N LEU A 71 21.00 -2.42 12.10
CA LEU A 71 21.54 -1.10 11.79
C LEU A 71 21.38 -0.16 12.97
N ILE A 72 22.47 0.52 13.34
CA ILE A 72 22.46 1.49 14.43
C ILE A 72 22.15 2.88 13.88
N ALA A 73 21.01 3.43 14.32
CA ALA A 73 20.52 4.77 14.03
C ALA A 73 20.52 5.14 12.52
N PRO A 74 19.94 4.31 11.63
CA PRO A 74 19.87 4.65 10.22
C PRO A 74 18.88 5.80 9.97
N THR A 75 19.22 6.69 9.05
CA THR A 75 18.27 7.66 8.49
C THR A 75 17.82 7.25 7.08
N LEU A 76 16.61 7.66 6.65
CA LEU A 76 16.14 7.36 5.29
C LEU A 76 17.05 7.95 4.20
N PRO A 77 17.59 9.19 4.33
CA PRO A 77 18.57 9.70 3.38
C PRO A 77 19.83 8.84 3.28
N GLU A 78 20.39 8.37 4.41
CA GLU A 78 21.56 7.48 4.41
C GLU A 78 21.28 6.13 3.76
N LEU A 79 20.14 5.52 4.06
CA LEU A 79 19.73 4.26 3.44
C LEU A 79 19.54 4.42 1.94
N ASN A 80 18.89 5.51 1.51
CA ASN A 80 18.73 5.81 0.09
C ASN A 80 20.08 6.02 -0.59
N PHE A 81 20.98 6.75 0.06
CA PHE A 81 22.34 6.97 -0.42
C PHE A 81 23.10 5.65 -0.58
N PHE A 82 23.08 4.78 0.44
CA PHE A 82 23.69 3.47 0.40
C PHE A 82 23.10 2.60 -0.73
N ALA A 83 21.78 2.64 -0.91
CA ALA A 83 21.10 1.94 -2.02
C ALA A 83 21.55 2.44 -3.40
N ARG A 84 21.71 3.76 -3.59
CA ARG A 84 22.24 4.38 -4.83
C ARG A 84 23.68 3.95 -5.10
N ARG A 85 24.49 3.83 -4.04
CA ARG A 85 25.86 3.31 -4.16
C ARG A 85 25.84 1.85 -4.59
N LEU A 86 25.09 0.98 -3.90
CA LEU A 86 24.96 -0.42 -4.31
C LEU A 86 24.45 -0.57 -5.76
N ALA A 87 23.53 0.28 -6.19
CA ALA A 87 22.96 0.21 -7.54
C ALA A 87 24.02 0.52 -8.61
N SER A 88 24.91 1.48 -8.35
CA SER A 88 25.95 1.94 -9.28
C SER A 88 27.27 1.16 -9.22
N MET A 89 27.47 0.32 -8.21
CA MET A 89 28.68 -0.51 -8.07
C MET A 89 28.74 -1.62 -9.13
N PRO A 90 29.91 -1.84 -9.77
CA PRO A 90 30.19 -3.01 -10.59
C PRO A 90 30.05 -4.32 -9.81
N ASP A 91 29.73 -5.42 -10.51
CA ASP A 91 29.54 -6.73 -9.87
C ASP A 91 30.79 -7.23 -9.11
N GLU A 92 32.00 -6.94 -9.63
CA GLU A 92 33.26 -7.27 -8.96
C GLU A 92 33.40 -6.54 -7.62
N ASP A 93 33.06 -5.25 -7.56
CA ASP A 93 33.08 -4.46 -6.33
C ASP A 93 32.02 -4.96 -5.33
N ILE A 94 30.87 -5.45 -5.81
CA ILE A 94 29.86 -6.08 -4.96
C ILE A 94 30.39 -7.37 -4.33
N LEU A 95 31.15 -8.19 -5.07
CA LEU A 95 31.80 -9.39 -4.53
C LEU A 95 32.84 -9.04 -3.44
N LEU A 96 33.65 -8.01 -3.70
CA LEU A 96 34.61 -7.48 -2.72
C LEU A 96 33.90 -6.98 -1.47
N LEU A 97 32.83 -6.20 -1.63
CA LEU A 97 32.00 -5.69 -0.53
C LEU A 97 31.42 -6.82 0.31
N LYS A 98 30.85 -7.87 -0.31
CA LYS A 98 30.33 -9.05 0.42
C LYS A 98 31.42 -9.70 1.28
N GLY A 99 32.62 -9.88 0.72
CA GLY A 99 33.74 -10.50 1.44
C GLY A 99 34.22 -9.65 2.61
N VAL A 100 34.41 -8.36 2.36
CA VAL A 100 34.80 -7.37 3.38
C VAL A 100 33.73 -7.26 4.48
N PHE A 101 32.46 -7.18 4.10
CA PHE A 101 31.34 -7.09 5.04
C PHE A 101 31.31 -8.31 5.97
N ARG A 102 31.34 -9.53 5.43
CA ARG A 102 31.37 -10.78 6.23
C ARG A 102 32.54 -10.80 7.20
N TYR A 103 33.75 -10.50 6.73
CA TYR A 103 34.95 -10.46 7.57
C TYR A 103 34.81 -9.42 8.69
N ARG A 104 34.31 -8.23 8.36
CA ARG A 104 34.19 -7.13 9.34
C ARG A 104 33.13 -7.41 10.39
N MET A 105 32.02 -8.04 10.04
CA MET A 105 30.95 -8.39 10.99
C MET A 105 31.38 -9.40 12.07
N GLU A 106 32.54 -10.07 11.92
CA GLU A 106 33.13 -10.90 12.97
C GLU A 106 33.86 -10.09 14.06
N ASP A 107 34.12 -8.80 13.83
CA ASP A 107 34.73 -7.90 14.81
C ASP A 107 33.74 -7.62 15.97
N VAL A 108 34.23 -7.75 17.21
CA VAL A 108 33.48 -7.51 18.45
C VAL A 108 32.79 -6.14 18.44
N ARG A 109 33.36 -5.16 17.73
CA ARG A 109 32.77 -3.81 17.61
C ARG A 109 31.37 -3.79 16.96
N TYR A 110 31.02 -4.80 16.16
CA TYR A 110 29.72 -4.90 15.48
C TYR A 110 28.80 -5.99 16.06
N GLU A 111 29.13 -6.55 17.22
CA GLU A 111 28.32 -7.58 17.91
C GLU A 111 26.86 -7.12 18.14
N ASN A 112 26.64 -5.82 18.33
CA ASN A 112 25.32 -5.22 18.58
C ASN A 112 24.73 -4.50 17.36
N GLY A 113 25.31 -4.69 16.18
CA GLY A 113 24.92 -4.03 14.93
C GLY A 113 25.98 -3.08 14.38
N ILE A 114 25.77 -2.68 13.13
CA ILE A 114 26.67 -1.80 12.39
C ILE A 114 26.11 -0.37 12.34
N PRO A 115 26.89 0.67 12.68
CA PRO A 115 26.51 2.05 12.43
C PRO A 115 26.30 2.31 10.95
N MET A 116 25.23 3.05 10.59
CA MET A 116 24.94 3.38 9.20
C MET A 116 26.13 4.09 8.51
N LYS A 117 26.86 4.92 9.27
CA LYS A 117 28.11 5.54 8.84
C LYS A 117 29.14 4.53 8.33
N ASP A 118 29.38 3.48 9.11
CA ASP A 118 30.38 2.46 8.80
C ASP A 118 29.93 1.63 7.61
N LEU A 119 28.64 1.28 7.54
CA LEU A 119 28.07 0.55 6.41
C LEU A 119 28.25 1.31 5.08
N ILE A 120 28.00 2.63 5.08
CA ILE A 120 28.30 3.48 3.91
C ILE A 120 29.79 3.45 3.60
N ASN A 121 30.64 3.61 4.60
CA ASN A 121 32.09 3.65 4.43
C ASN A 121 32.69 2.33 3.90
N LEU A 122 32.08 1.18 4.18
CA LEU A 122 32.49 -0.12 3.62
C LEU A 122 32.42 -0.19 2.09
N THR A 123 31.61 0.66 1.47
CA THR A 123 31.48 0.71 0.00
C THR A 123 32.62 1.49 -0.68
N TYR A 124 33.61 1.97 0.08
CA TYR A 124 34.78 2.71 -0.43
C TYR A 124 36.08 1.97 -0.07
N GLY A 125 37.14 2.23 -0.84
CA GLY A 125 38.46 1.64 -0.61
C GLY A 125 38.56 0.17 -1.01
N LEU A 126 37.58 -0.34 -1.78
CA LEU A 126 37.54 -1.72 -2.24
C LEU A 126 38.63 -2.02 -3.28
N GLU A 127 39.13 -0.99 -3.98
CA GLU A 127 40.20 -1.09 -4.96
C GLU A 127 41.54 -1.61 -4.39
N ALA A 128 41.72 -1.53 -3.07
CA ALA A 128 42.90 -2.06 -2.38
C ALA A 128 42.76 -3.56 -2.05
N VAL A 129 41.57 -4.13 -2.19
CA VAL A 129 41.27 -5.51 -1.79
C VAL A 129 41.52 -6.45 -2.98
N MET A 130 42.30 -7.49 -2.74
CA MET A 130 42.59 -8.49 -3.77
C MET A 130 41.48 -9.54 -3.84
N ILE A 131 41.13 -9.93 -5.07
CA ILE A 131 40.19 -11.01 -5.36
C ILE A 131 40.84 -12.04 -6.30
N ALA A 132 40.63 -13.33 -6.01
CA ALA A 132 41.01 -14.43 -6.87
C ALA A 132 39.76 -15.18 -7.35
N SER A 133 39.51 -15.16 -8.65
CA SER A 133 38.37 -15.84 -9.27
C SER A 133 38.59 -17.35 -9.38
N ASN A 134 37.52 -18.14 -9.34
CA ASN A 134 37.54 -19.62 -9.41
C ASN A 134 38.28 -20.29 -8.23
N VAL A 135 38.28 -19.62 -7.08
CA VAL A 135 38.85 -20.10 -5.82
C VAL A 135 37.73 -20.08 -4.76
N GLY A 136 36.95 -21.16 -4.70
CA GLY A 136 35.73 -21.22 -3.88
C GLY A 136 35.87 -21.99 -2.56
N ASP A 137 36.99 -22.65 -2.33
CA ASP A 137 37.25 -23.46 -1.13
C ASP A 137 38.75 -23.53 -0.80
N ASP A 138 39.05 -24.07 0.38
CA ASP A 138 40.42 -24.18 0.89
C ASP A 138 41.31 -25.07 0.00
N GLU A 139 40.76 -26.07 -0.71
CA GLU A 139 41.54 -26.93 -1.61
C GLU A 139 41.97 -26.17 -2.87
N ALA A 140 41.03 -25.45 -3.49
CA ALA A 140 41.28 -24.57 -4.62
C ALA A 140 42.25 -23.45 -4.27
N LEU A 141 42.14 -22.88 -3.07
CA LEU A 141 43.06 -21.86 -2.58
C LEU A 141 44.47 -22.43 -2.37
N GLY A 142 44.60 -23.63 -1.80
CA GLY A 142 45.90 -24.28 -1.65
C GLY A 142 46.59 -24.55 -2.99
N ARG A 143 45.83 -24.97 -4.01
CA ARG A 143 46.34 -25.07 -5.38
C ARG A 143 46.78 -23.72 -5.92
N PHE A 144 45.96 -22.68 -5.75
CA PHE A 144 46.26 -21.32 -6.18
C PHE A 144 47.55 -20.77 -5.54
N VAL A 145 47.75 -21.04 -4.25
CA VAL A 145 48.97 -20.67 -3.50
C VAL A 145 50.23 -21.31 -4.09
N ILE A 146 50.17 -22.59 -4.44
CA ILE A 146 51.29 -23.32 -5.07
C ILE A 146 51.56 -22.79 -6.48
N GLU A 147 50.52 -22.67 -7.31
CA GLU A 147 50.66 -22.27 -8.72
C GLU A 147 51.18 -20.84 -8.88
N ASN A 148 50.85 -19.95 -7.96
CA ASN A 148 51.27 -18.54 -7.98
C ASN A 148 52.43 -18.24 -7.01
N GLU A 149 53.05 -19.28 -6.44
CA GLU A 149 54.21 -19.18 -5.55
C GLU A 149 54.00 -18.22 -4.36
N LEU A 150 52.80 -18.21 -3.75
CA LEU A 150 52.43 -17.21 -2.73
C LEU A 150 52.98 -17.49 -1.32
N ASN A 151 53.53 -18.68 -1.08
CA ASN A 151 54.05 -19.07 0.24
C ASN A 151 55.48 -19.62 0.15
N GLU A 152 56.44 -18.96 0.80
CA GLU A 152 57.86 -19.31 0.73
C GLU A 152 58.17 -20.74 1.21
N ASP A 153 57.53 -21.21 2.28
CA ASP A 153 57.77 -22.55 2.82
C ASP A 153 57.26 -23.64 1.87
N VAL A 154 56.13 -23.40 1.21
CA VAL A 154 55.58 -24.29 0.18
C VAL A 154 56.45 -24.27 -1.07
N ASN A 155 56.93 -23.10 -1.49
CA ASN A 155 57.81 -22.93 -2.66
C ASN A 155 59.18 -23.61 -2.49
N ALA A 156 59.63 -23.81 -1.24
CA ALA A 156 60.86 -24.54 -0.96
C ALA A 156 60.76 -26.05 -1.24
N ILE A 157 59.55 -26.58 -1.43
CA ILE A 157 59.30 -28.00 -1.69
C ILE A 157 59.53 -28.30 -3.18
N PRO A 158 60.36 -29.30 -3.53
CA PRO A 158 60.59 -29.65 -4.93
C PRO A 158 59.30 -30.02 -5.66
N GLU A 159 59.12 -29.54 -6.90
CA GLU A 159 57.92 -29.80 -7.74
C GLU A 159 57.52 -31.27 -7.79
N SER A 160 58.51 -32.17 -7.85
CA SER A 160 58.30 -33.62 -7.88
C SER A 160 57.59 -34.19 -6.65
N SER A 161 57.48 -33.43 -5.57
CA SER A 161 56.91 -33.83 -4.28
C SER A 161 55.60 -33.09 -3.94
N LEU A 162 55.18 -32.10 -4.74
CA LEU A 162 53.98 -31.29 -4.47
C LEU A 162 52.69 -32.13 -4.41
N TYR A 163 52.63 -33.25 -5.12
CA TYR A 163 51.48 -34.17 -5.12
C TYR A 163 51.20 -34.84 -3.76
N LEU A 164 52.14 -34.77 -2.81
CA LEU A 164 51.99 -35.30 -1.45
C LEU A 164 51.39 -34.29 -0.47
N LEU A 165 51.25 -33.03 -0.87
CA LEU A 165 50.79 -31.95 0.00
C LEU A 165 49.28 -31.97 0.16
N ASP A 166 48.84 -31.63 1.37
CA ASP A 166 47.42 -31.39 1.68
C ASP A 166 47.06 -29.96 1.25
N LEU A 167 46.47 -29.85 0.06
CA LEU A 167 46.08 -28.57 -0.53
C LEU A 167 45.08 -27.83 0.36
N ALA A 168 44.10 -28.54 0.94
CA ALA A 168 43.10 -27.91 1.79
C ALA A 168 43.74 -27.30 3.05
N GLN A 169 44.74 -27.96 3.63
CA GLN A 169 45.43 -27.41 4.80
C GLN A 169 46.31 -26.19 4.45
N ILE A 170 46.94 -26.18 3.26
CA ILE A 170 47.69 -25.02 2.77
C ILE A 170 46.75 -23.83 2.55
N GLY A 171 45.64 -24.05 1.84
CA GLY A 171 44.68 -22.98 1.58
C GLY A 171 44.04 -22.44 2.85
N LYS A 172 43.66 -23.32 3.79
CA LYS A 172 43.16 -22.89 5.11
C LYS A 172 44.17 -21.99 5.85
N MET A 173 45.45 -22.38 5.86
CA MET A 173 46.50 -21.57 6.49
C MET A 173 46.64 -20.20 5.81
N GLN A 174 46.61 -20.16 4.47
CA GLN A 174 46.63 -18.91 3.72
C GLN A 174 45.43 -18.02 4.06
N ARG A 175 44.22 -18.61 4.08
CA ARG A 175 42.98 -17.91 4.40
C ARG A 175 43.01 -17.29 5.79
N GLU A 176 43.49 -18.01 6.79
CA GLU A 176 43.63 -17.50 8.16
C GLU A 176 44.63 -16.35 8.24
N ASN A 177 45.75 -16.42 7.50
CA ASN A 177 46.75 -15.34 7.46
C ASN A 177 46.25 -14.07 6.78
N ASP A 178 45.45 -14.23 5.72
CA ASP A 178 44.94 -13.14 4.89
C ASP A 178 43.68 -12.47 5.46
N GLY A 179 43.04 -13.08 6.47
CA GLY A 179 41.66 -12.76 6.83
C GLY A 179 40.73 -12.99 5.63
N GLY A 180 40.95 -14.08 4.89
CA GLY A 180 40.30 -14.33 3.61
C GLY A 180 38.88 -14.89 3.73
N VAL A 181 38.01 -14.51 2.79
CA VAL A 181 36.61 -14.93 2.75
C VAL A 181 36.25 -15.49 1.37
N PHE A 182 35.54 -16.62 1.33
CA PHE A 182 34.98 -17.15 0.09
C PHE A 182 33.61 -16.53 -0.20
N VAL A 183 33.44 -15.99 -1.40
CA VAL A 183 32.21 -15.36 -1.88
C VAL A 183 31.95 -15.83 -3.31
N GLU A 184 30.85 -16.56 -3.52
CA GLU A 184 30.34 -16.90 -4.87
C GLU A 184 31.40 -17.52 -5.82
N GLY A 185 32.27 -18.38 -5.29
CA GLY A 185 33.33 -19.04 -6.07
C GLY A 185 34.61 -18.21 -6.24
N CYS A 186 34.69 -17.05 -5.60
CA CYS A 186 35.88 -16.21 -5.51
C CYS A 186 36.44 -16.19 -4.08
N TYR A 187 37.73 -15.89 -3.97
CA TYR A 187 38.44 -15.68 -2.70
C TYR A 187 38.82 -14.21 -2.57
N VAL A 188 38.37 -13.58 -1.48
CA VAL A 188 38.61 -12.15 -1.18
C VAL A 188 39.56 -12.02 0.00
N VAL A 189 40.65 -11.26 -0.16
CA VAL A 189 41.64 -10.97 0.90
C VAL A 189 41.15 -9.82 1.78
N ALA A 190 40.13 -10.10 2.59
CA ALA A 190 39.41 -9.06 3.35
C ALA A 190 40.19 -8.51 4.54
N GLY A 191 41.16 -9.25 5.09
CA GLY A 191 41.98 -8.81 6.23
C GLY A 191 42.89 -7.62 5.94
N ALA A 192 43.25 -7.41 4.67
CA ALA A 192 44.04 -6.25 4.23
C ALA A 192 43.22 -4.96 4.07
N TYR A 193 41.88 -5.06 4.12
CA TYR A 193 41.00 -3.90 3.96
C TYR A 193 41.06 -2.99 5.19
N GLU A 194 41.30 -1.70 4.97
CA GLU A 194 41.18 -0.63 5.96
C GLU A 194 39.90 0.17 5.71
N LEU A 195 39.14 0.49 6.76
CA LEU A 195 37.87 1.20 6.61
C LEU A 195 38.15 2.62 6.10
N ALA A 196 37.58 2.99 4.96
CA ALA A 196 37.66 4.35 4.47
C ALA A 196 36.78 5.28 5.32
N GLU A 197 37.28 6.44 5.76
CA GLU A 197 36.49 7.42 6.52
C GLU A 197 35.97 8.55 5.61
N ILE A 198 35.20 8.19 4.58
CA ILE A 198 34.69 9.17 3.59
C ILE A 198 33.47 9.91 4.13
N TYR A 199 32.52 9.17 4.70
CA TYR A 199 31.32 9.72 5.32
C TYR A 199 31.53 9.91 6.83
N ASP A 200 31.23 11.12 7.30
CA ASP A 200 31.44 11.55 8.69
C ASP A 200 30.26 11.23 9.62
N GLY A 201 29.14 10.76 9.08
CA GLY A 201 27.89 10.52 9.82
C GLY A 201 26.94 11.71 9.88
N THR A 202 27.25 12.80 9.17
CA THR A 202 26.45 14.04 9.15
C THR A 202 26.26 14.63 7.75
N HIS A 203 27.28 14.65 6.90
CA HIS A 203 27.22 15.22 5.55
C HIS A 203 27.43 14.10 4.54
N LEU A 204 26.35 13.69 3.88
CA LEU A 204 26.42 12.65 2.86
C LEU A 204 27.39 13.09 1.73
N PRO A 205 28.22 12.17 1.21
CA PRO A 205 29.10 12.48 0.08
C PRO A 205 28.29 12.95 -1.15
N GLU A 206 28.88 13.82 -1.97
CA GLU A 206 28.20 14.33 -3.18
C GLU A 206 27.91 13.19 -4.18
N ILE A 207 26.63 12.95 -4.45
CA ILE A 207 26.13 12.24 -5.64
C ILE A 207 25.41 13.29 -6.49
N LYS A 208 25.23 13.06 -7.79
CA LYS A 208 24.32 13.90 -8.61
C LYS A 208 22.94 13.90 -7.95
N GLU A 209 22.62 14.98 -7.25
CA GLU A 209 21.34 15.11 -6.56
C GLU A 209 20.25 15.41 -7.58
N GLU A 210 19.09 14.80 -7.33
CA GLU A 210 17.85 15.21 -7.98
C GLU A 210 17.49 16.60 -7.46
N PRO A 211 16.94 17.50 -8.31
CA PRO A 211 16.43 18.78 -7.82
C PRO A 211 15.44 18.53 -6.69
N GLU A 212 15.60 19.20 -5.55
CA GLU A 212 14.74 19.03 -4.36
C GLU A 212 13.25 19.17 -4.67
N ASP A 213 12.94 19.99 -5.67
CA ASP A 213 11.60 20.34 -6.15
C ASP A 213 10.96 19.31 -7.10
N THR A 214 11.61 18.17 -7.33
CA THR A 214 11.14 17.17 -8.30
C THR A 214 9.93 16.41 -7.78
N VAL A 215 8.79 16.55 -8.47
CA VAL A 215 7.53 15.83 -8.19
C VAL A 215 7.41 14.56 -9.03
N PHE A 216 7.77 14.62 -10.31
CA PHE A 216 7.80 13.42 -11.16
C PHE A 216 9.11 13.37 -11.94
N ARG A 217 9.52 12.17 -12.35
CA ARG A 217 10.58 11.97 -13.33
C ARG A 217 10.06 11.04 -14.42
N LEU A 218 10.42 11.34 -15.67
CA LEU A 218 10.11 10.51 -16.82
C LEU A 218 11.40 10.16 -17.56
N LEU A 219 11.58 8.88 -17.88
CA LEU A 219 12.67 8.40 -18.72
C LEU A 219 12.19 8.44 -20.18
N VAL A 220 12.53 9.51 -20.89
CA VAL A 220 11.99 9.80 -22.23
C VAL A 220 13.00 9.51 -23.33
N ALA A 221 12.53 9.00 -24.46
CA ALA A 221 13.32 8.91 -25.68
C ALA A 221 12.47 9.24 -26.92
N GLN A 222 13.15 9.29 -28.06
CA GLN A 222 12.52 9.41 -29.37
C GLN A 222 11.58 8.24 -29.65
N THR A 223 10.55 8.46 -30.48
CA THR A 223 9.66 7.38 -30.90
C THR A 223 10.44 6.33 -31.69
N PRO A 224 10.38 5.02 -31.32
CA PRO A 224 11.13 3.98 -32.02
C PRO A 224 10.64 3.85 -33.47
N MET A 225 11.57 3.97 -34.44
CA MET A 225 11.25 3.75 -35.85
C MET A 225 11.25 2.26 -36.23
N ASP A 226 12.16 1.46 -35.66
CA ASP A 226 12.36 0.05 -36.05
C ASP A 226 12.43 -0.90 -34.84
N ASP A 227 13.29 -0.64 -33.84
CA ASP A 227 13.48 -1.48 -32.64
C ASP A 227 13.37 -0.65 -31.33
N PRO A 228 12.45 -0.98 -30.41
CA PRO A 228 12.34 -0.32 -29.11
C PRO A 228 13.63 -0.41 -28.26
N GLU A 229 14.42 -1.48 -28.38
CA GLU A 229 15.64 -1.64 -27.57
C GLU A 229 16.75 -0.67 -27.98
N GLU A 230 16.84 -0.29 -29.26
CA GLU A 230 17.81 0.71 -29.73
C GLU A 230 17.52 2.11 -29.16
N THR A 231 16.25 2.44 -28.91
CA THR A 231 15.82 3.74 -28.37
C THR A 231 15.99 3.90 -26.86
N ILE A 232 16.02 2.80 -26.10
CA ILE A 232 16.19 2.85 -24.63
C ILE A 232 17.60 3.36 -24.27
N GLY A 233 18.61 3.02 -25.07
CA GLY A 233 20.00 3.44 -24.84
C GLY A 233 20.24 4.95 -24.93
N SER A 234 19.36 5.69 -25.62
CA SER A 234 19.38 7.15 -25.72
C SER A 234 18.40 7.85 -24.76
N ALA A 235 17.65 7.08 -23.96
CA ALA A 235 16.64 7.63 -23.08
C ALA A 235 17.26 8.51 -21.99
N GLU A 236 16.58 9.62 -21.68
CA GLU A 236 17.03 10.60 -20.71
C GLU A 236 15.97 10.84 -19.64
N TRP A 237 16.40 10.92 -18.39
CA TRP A 237 15.52 11.36 -17.30
C TRP A 237 15.28 12.87 -17.35
N ILE A 238 14.01 13.26 -17.41
CA ILE A 238 13.56 14.63 -17.16
C ILE A 238 12.88 14.72 -15.80
N SER A 239 12.95 15.88 -15.15
CA SER A 239 12.28 16.16 -13.87
C SER A 239 11.15 17.15 -14.08
N LEU A 240 9.99 16.88 -13.46
CA LEU A 240 8.84 17.77 -13.42
C LEU A 240 8.68 18.34 -12.00
N PRO A 241 8.27 19.62 -11.84
CA PRO A 241 7.85 20.51 -12.91
C PRO A 241 9.02 21.02 -13.77
N ILE A 242 8.74 21.21 -15.07
CA ILE A 242 9.70 21.69 -16.06
C ILE A 242 9.13 22.91 -16.79
N SER A 243 9.98 23.89 -17.11
CA SER A 243 9.55 25.02 -17.93
C SER A 243 9.35 24.60 -19.39
N GLN A 244 8.48 25.32 -20.12
CA GLN A 244 8.25 25.04 -21.55
C GLN A 244 9.54 25.07 -22.36
N GLU A 245 10.42 26.05 -22.12
CA GLU A 245 11.70 26.16 -22.83
C GLU A 245 12.60 24.93 -22.61
N GLN A 246 12.66 24.42 -21.37
CA GLN A 246 13.43 23.23 -21.03
C GLN A 246 12.78 21.95 -21.59
N ALA A 247 11.45 21.86 -21.60
CA ALA A 247 10.72 20.77 -22.21
C ALA A 247 10.99 20.70 -23.71
N ASP A 248 10.91 21.83 -24.42
CA ASP A 248 11.22 21.93 -25.85
C ASP A 248 12.68 21.52 -26.11
N GLN A 249 13.62 21.94 -25.26
CA GLN A 249 15.03 21.51 -25.36
C GLN A 249 15.22 20.01 -25.10
N ALA A 250 14.45 19.41 -24.20
CA ALA A 250 14.49 17.98 -23.95
C ALA A 250 13.94 17.18 -25.14
N ALA A 251 12.79 17.56 -25.69
CA ALA A 251 12.21 16.95 -26.89
C ALA A 251 13.16 17.03 -28.10
N ASN A 252 13.74 18.21 -28.36
CA ASN A 252 14.69 18.40 -29.46
C ASN A 252 15.94 17.51 -29.35
N ARG A 253 16.40 17.20 -28.13
CA ARG A 253 17.53 16.26 -27.91
C ARG A 253 17.16 14.82 -28.24
N GLN A 254 15.87 14.49 -28.16
CA GLN A 254 15.29 13.24 -28.60
C GLN A 254 14.81 13.31 -30.06
N ASN A 255 15.21 14.32 -30.84
CA ASN A 255 14.77 14.52 -32.23
C ASN A 255 13.26 14.67 -32.43
N GLU A 256 12.51 15.00 -31.38
CA GLU A 256 11.07 15.23 -31.42
C GLU A 256 10.73 16.73 -31.34
N VAL A 257 9.52 17.10 -31.80
CA VAL A 257 9.09 18.51 -31.87
C VAL A 257 8.62 19.01 -30.50
N CYS A 258 7.89 18.19 -29.77
CA CYS A 258 7.47 18.45 -28.40
C CYS A 258 7.51 17.17 -27.56
N MET A 259 7.27 17.31 -26.26
CA MET A 259 7.37 16.19 -25.32
C MET A 259 6.29 15.14 -25.54
N GLU A 260 5.11 15.56 -25.99
CA GLU A 260 3.99 14.68 -26.34
C GLU A 260 4.31 13.73 -27.51
N ASP A 261 5.28 14.09 -28.36
CA ASP A 261 5.76 13.25 -29.48
C ASP A 261 6.82 12.22 -29.03
N CYS A 262 7.32 12.30 -27.80
CA CYS A 262 8.27 11.34 -27.24
C CYS A 262 7.57 10.05 -26.74
N VAL A 263 8.36 9.04 -26.42
CA VAL A 263 7.93 7.85 -25.67
C VAL A 263 8.64 7.84 -24.32
N TYR A 264 7.96 7.45 -23.25
CA TYR A 264 8.57 7.21 -21.95
C TYR A 264 8.66 5.71 -21.64
N PHE A 265 9.71 5.31 -20.92
CA PHE A 265 9.98 3.92 -20.56
C PHE A 265 9.85 3.62 -19.07
N ASP A 266 9.89 4.67 -18.25
CA ASP A 266 9.93 4.57 -16.79
C ASP A 266 9.45 5.90 -16.20
N MET A 267 8.78 5.83 -15.05
CA MET A 267 8.25 6.98 -14.31
C MET A 267 8.54 6.83 -12.83
N GLU A 268 9.07 7.91 -12.24
CA GLU A 268 9.12 8.05 -10.79
C GLU A 268 8.14 9.15 -10.36
N SER A 269 7.43 8.93 -9.27
CA SER A 269 6.36 9.81 -8.82
C SER A 269 6.43 10.08 -7.31
N ALA A 270 6.41 11.34 -6.90
CA ALA A 270 6.25 11.76 -5.51
C ALA A 270 4.81 11.63 -5.00
N ILE A 271 3.85 11.39 -5.91
CA ILE A 271 2.43 11.23 -5.65
C ILE A 271 2.05 9.79 -6.05
N PRO A 272 2.10 8.82 -5.12
CA PRO A 272 1.96 7.40 -5.46
C PRO A 272 0.66 7.05 -6.20
N GLN A 273 -0.40 7.84 -6.02
CA GLN A 273 -1.68 7.68 -6.69
C GLN A 273 -1.62 8.00 -8.19
N ILE A 274 -0.59 8.73 -8.65
CA ILE A 274 -0.33 9.00 -10.07
C ILE A 274 0.86 8.14 -10.47
N ASP A 275 0.56 6.95 -10.98
CA ASP A 275 1.50 5.98 -11.52
C ASP A 275 1.32 5.82 -13.05
N ASP A 276 1.98 4.83 -13.64
CA ASP A 276 1.91 4.53 -15.08
C ASP A 276 0.52 4.10 -15.56
N GLN A 277 -0.40 3.74 -14.66
CA GLN A 277 -1.78 3.42 -15.03
C GLN A 277 -2.62 4.68 -15.18
N VAL A 278 -2.37 5.70 -14.36
CA VAL A 278 -3.04 7.00 -14.44
C VAL A 278 -2.41 7.88 -15.52
N PHE A 279 -1.09 7.86 -15.64
CA PHE A 279 -0.34 8.52 -16.71
C PHE A 279 -0.03 7.49 -17.81
N ASP A 280 -1.04 7.18 -18.63
CA ASP A 280 -0.97 6.11 -19.64
C ASP A 280 -0.46 6.57 -21.03
N SER A 281 -0.28 7.89 -21.23
CA SER A 281 0.12 8.47 -22.51
C SER A 281 0.89 9.79 -22.35
N MET A 282 1.88 9.99 -23.23
CA MET A 282 2.61 11.26 -23.35
C MET A 282 1.72 12.42 -23.81
N ASP A 283 0.53 12.15 -24.37
CA ASP A 283 -0.50 13.18 -24.63
C ASP A 283 -0.93 13.94 -23.36
N HIS A 284 -0.75 13.32 -22.19
CA HIS A 284 -1.05 13.92 -20.90
C HIS A 284 0.14 14.68 -20.29
N PHE A 285 1.28 14.79 -20.98
CA PHE A 285 2.50 15.43 -20.48
C PHE A 285 2.24 16.84 -19.90
N ALA A 286 1.54 17.70 -20.64
CA ALA A 286 1.20 19.04 -20.17
C ALA A 286 0.38 19.03 -18.87
N ARG A 287 -0.53 18.06 -18.70
CA ARG A 287 -1.33 17.90 -17.48
C ARG A 287 -0.47 17.40 -16.32
N LEU A 288 0.40 16.43 -16.56
CA LEU A 288 1.33 15.93 -15.54
C LEU A 288 2.24 17.05 -15.03
N ASN A 289 2.79 17.86 -15.94
CA ASN A 289 3.60 19.01 -15.59
C ASN A 289 2.79 20.06 -14.79
N GLN A 290 1.53 20.29 -15.15
CA GLN A 290 0.66 21.19 -14.39
C GLN A 290 0.36 20.68 -12.98
N ILE A 291 0.10 19.38 -12.80
CA ILE A 291 -0.07 18.75 -11.48
C ILE A 291 1.20 18.94 -10.66
N ALA A 292 2.38 18.71 -11.26
CA ALA A 292 3.66 18.91 -10.60
C ALA A 292 3.83 20.34 -10.07
N MET A 293 3.52 21.34 -10.90
CA MET A 293 3.59 22.75 -10.51
C MET A 293 2.60 23.10 -9.39
N GLN A 294 1.37 22.56 -9.44
CA GLN A 294 0.35 22.79 -8.41
C GLN A 294 0.75 22.14 -7.08
N TYR A 295 1.21 20.89 -7.12
CA TYR A 295 1.65 20.16 -5.93
C TYR A 295 2.86 20.83 -5.27
N GLN A 296 3.83 21.30 -6.07
CA GLN A 296 4.98 22.04 -5.54
C GLN A 296 4.57 23.36 -4.86
N ALA A 297 3.50 24.00 -5.34
CA ALA A 297 2.99 25.24 -4.76
C ALA A 297 2.20 25.03 -3.45
N MET A 298 1.76 23.81 -3.15
CA MET A 298 1.07 23.44 -1.91
C MET A 298 2.05 23.38 -0.74
N ASP A 299 1.61 23.77 0.44
CA ASP A 299 2.34 23.47 1.67
C ASP A 299 2.22 21.99 2.06
N GLU A 300 3.01 21.53 3.03
CA GLU A 300 3.02 20.10 3.39
C GLU A 300 1.65 19.56 3.84
N PRO A 301 0.87 20.24 4.71
CA PRO A 301 -0.50 19.82 5.03
C PRO A 301 -1.42 19.70 3.80
N GLU A 302 -1.36 20.64 2.87
CA GLU A 302 -2.13 20.58 1.62
C GLU A 302 -1.66 19.43 0.72
N GLN A 303 -0.36 19.16 0.62
CA GLN A 303 0.19 18.03 -0.14
C GLN A 303 -0.31 16.68 0.41
N ILE A 304 -0.28 16.51 1.73
CA ILE A 304 -0.79 15.29 2.40
C ILE A 304 -2.28 15.12 2.11
N LYS A 305 -3.05 16.20 2.27
CA LYS A 305 -4.49 16.19 2.00
C LYS A 305 -4.79 15.89 0.53
N TYR A 306 -4.00 16.43 -0.40
CA TYR A 306 -4.18 16.19 -1.82
C TYR A 306 -3.96 14.71 -2.16
N LYS A 307 -2.90 14.09 -1.63
CA LYS A 307 -2.67 12.64 -1.77
C LYS A 307 -3.83 11.80 -1.21
N ALA A 308 -4.36 12.18 -0.05
CA ALA A 308 -5.54 11.53 0.53
C ALA A 308 -6.77 11.64 -0.41
N VAL A 309 -7.00 12.82 -0.99
CA VAL A 309 -8.10 13.04 -1.94
C VAL A 309 -7.94 12.21 -3.21
N LEU A 310 -6.71 12.09 -3.73
CA LEU A 310 -6.42 11.24 -4.88
C LEU A 310 -6.63 9.75 -4.56
N GLU A 311 -6.24 9.30 -3.36
CA GLU A 311 -6.38 7.91 -2.93
C GLU A 311 -7.85 7.50 -2.77
N ALA A 312 -8.69 8.43 -2.29
CA ALA A 312 -10.12 8.21 -2.12
C ALA A 312 -10.92 8.20 -3.44
N GLU A 313 -10.33 8.56 -4.58
CA GLU A 313 -11.00 8.60 -5.89
C GLU A 313 -10.87 7.25 -6.63
N PRO A 314 -11.95 6.45 -6.77
CA PRO A 314 -11.86 5.09 -7.31
C PRO A 314 -11.48 5.00 -8.80
N HIS A 315 -11.68 6.08 -9.55
CA HIS A 315 -11.43 6.15 -10.99
C HIS A 315 -10.60 7.37 -11.33
N LEU A 316 -9.41 7.44 -10.75
CA LEU A 316 -8.50 8.56 -10.95
C LEU A 316 -8.03 8.64 -12.40
N THR A 317 -8.04 9.86 -12.94
CA THR A 317 -7.55 10.20 -14.29
C THR A 317 -6.76 11.49 -14.18
N MET A 318 -5.95 11.81 -15.19
CA MET A 318 -5.17 13.06 -15.21
C MET A 318 -6.06 14.31 -15.13
N GLU A 319 -7.23 14.29 -15.77
CA GLU A 319 -8.22 15.37 -15.67
C GLU A 319 -8.78 15.50 -14.24
N LYS A 320 -9.16 14.39 -13.62
CA LYS A 320 -9.68 14.40 -12.24
C LYS A 320 -8.61 14.84 -11.25
N ALA A 321 -7.36 14.39 -11.41
CA ALA A 321 -6.27 14.80 -10.52
C ALA A 321 -6.10 16.34 -10.51
N LEU A 322 -6.19 16.98 -11.68
CA LEU A 322 -6.19 18.44 -11.80
C LEU A 322 -7.45 19.10 -11.20
N GLU A 323 -8.63 18.51 -11.44
CA GLU A 323 -9.89 19.01 -10.88
C GLU A 323 -9.86 18.98 -9.35
N LEU A 324 -9.44 17.86 -8.76
CA LEU A 324 -9.40 17.63 -7.31
C LEU A 324 -8.47 18.61 -6.60
N ALA A 325 -7.36 19.02 -7.23
CA ALA A 325 -6.46 20.03 -6.67
C ALA A 325 -7.20 21.37 -6.44
N SER A 326 -8.12 21.75 -7.33
CA SER A 326 -8.89 22.99 -7.21
C SER A 326 -10.01 22.93 -6.17
N HIS A 327 -10.47 21.72 -5.84
CA HIS A 327 -11.54 21.48 -4.87
C HIS A 327 -11.02 21.03 -3.50
N LEU A 328 -9.70 21.03 -3.30
CA LEU A 328 -9.07 20.64 -2.04
C LEU A 328 -9.68 21.34 -0.80
N PRO A 329 -10.05 22.64 -0.83
CA PRO A 329 -10.68 23.30 0.33
C PRO A 329 -12.09 22.77 0.69
N GLU A 330 -12.76 22.08 -0.22
CA GLU A 330 -14.12 21.54 0.00
C GLU A 330 -14.12 20.23 0.80
N TYR A 331 -12.94 19.64 1.02
CA TYR A 331 -12.79 18.45 1.85
C TYR A 331 -12.37 18.85 3.27
N GLU A 332 -12.94 18.23 4.29
CA GLU A 332 -12.35 18.15 5.62
C GLU A 332 -11.44 16.92 5.73
N PHE A 333 -10.29 17.08 6.39
CA PHE A 333 -9.25 16.06 6.50
C PHE A 333 -8.62 16.11 7.88
N THR A 334 -8.41 14.95 8.49
CA THR A 334 -7.59 14.81 9.69
C THR A 334 -6.49 13.76 9.47
N PRO A 335 -5.21 14.11 9.68
CA PRO A 335 -4.11 13.14 9.56
C PRO A 335 -4.07 12.18 10.75
N LEU A 336 -4.71 12.53 11.86
CA LEU A 336 -4.79 11.75 13.09
C LEU A 336 -6.23 11.76 13.61
N PRO A 337 -6.83 10.58 13.85
CA PRO A 337 -6.31 9.23 13.66
C PRO A 337 -6.39 8.75 12.20
N CYS A 338 -5.70 7.66 11.87
CA CYS A 338 -5.74 7.06 10.52
C CYS A 338 -6.64 5.82 10.41
N ASP A 339 -7.20 5.34 11.53
CA ASP A 339 -8.07 4.17 11.57
C ASP A 339 -9.47 4.53 12.04
N GLU A 340 -10.46 3.83 11.50
CA GLU A 340 -11.89 4.07 11.78
C GLU A 340 -12.23 3.96 13.27
N ALA A 341 -11.58 3.02 14.00
CA ALA A 341 -11.88 2.78 15.40
C ALA A 341 -11.46 3.97 16.26
N ASN A 342 -10.27 4.50 16.06
CA ASN A 342 -9.80 5.69 16.76
C ASN A 342 -10.54 6.94 16.28
N PHE A 343 -10.89 7.04 14.99
CA PHE A 343 -11.69 8.15 14.49
C PHE A 343 -13.06 8.20 15.17
N PHE A 344 -13.71 7.06 15.38
CA PHE A 344 -14.95 6.99 16.14
C PHE A 344 -14.80 7.54 17.57
N LYS A 345 -13.70 7.22 18.25
CA LYS A 345 -13.41 7.74 19.61
C LYS A 345 -13.18 9.25 19.59
N GLU A 346 -12.52 9.77 18.55
CA GLU A 346 -12.33 11.20 18.35
C GLU A 346 -13.67 11.91 18.07
N TYR A 347 -14.48 11.37 17.16
CA TYR A 347 -15.82 11.87 16.86
C TYR A 347 -16.69 11.94 18.11
N LEU A 348 -16.75 10.88 18.91
CA LEU A 348 -17.43 10.90 20.20
C LEU A 348 -16.86 11.97 21.13
N SER A 349 -15.54 12.07 21.21
CA SER A 349 -14.85 13.06 22.03
C SER A 349 -15.12 14.51 21.60
N HIS A 350 -15.43 14.73 20.32
CA HIS A 350 -15.81 16.03 19.76
C HIS A 350 -17.24 16.43 20.15
N HIS A 351 -18.16 15.46 20.23
CA HIS A 351 -19.58 15.72 20.53
C HIS A 351 -19.97 15.56 22.01
N LEU A 352 -19.21 14.79 22.79
CA LEU A 352 -19.48 14.58 24.22
C LEU A 352 -19.05 15.78 25.06
N ASP A 353 -19.66 15.92 26.24
CA ASP A 353 -19.36 17.01 27.17
C ASP A 353 -17.88 16.98 27.58
N ALA A 354 -17.20 18.14 27.51
CA ALA A 354 -15.78 18.27 27.81
C ALA A 354 -15.37 17.84 29.24
N ARG A 355 -16.33 17.69 30.15
CA ARG A 355 -16.10 17.14 31.51
C ARG A 355 -15.93 15.62 31.52
N MET A 356 -16.31 14.92 30.45
CA MET A 356 -16.09 13.49 30.33
C MET A 356 -14.60 13.21 30.11
N ASP A 357 -14.04 12.31 30.93
CA ASP A 357 -12.66 11.87 30.75
C ASP A 357 -12.58 10.93 29.54
N ARG A 358 -11.96 11.40 28.45
CA ARG A 358 -11.81 10.68 27.18
C ARG A 358 -11.09 9.34 27.32
N ARG A 359 -10.31 9.15 28.40
CA ARG A 359 -9.64 7.86 28.70
C ARG A 359 -10.62 6.71 28.90
N TRP A 360 -11.90 6.99 29.18
CA TRP A 360 -12.93 5.94 29.20
C TRP A 360 -13.17 5.28 27.83
N LEU A 361 -12.82 5.96 26.73
CA LEU A 361 -12.99 5.44 25.38
C LEU A 361 -11.81 4.57 24.91
N SER A 362 -10.64 4.65 25.57
CA SER A 362 -9.41 4.03 25.04
C SER A 362 -9.47 2.49 25.02
N THR A 363 -10.17 1.88 25.97
CA THR A 363 -10.29 0.41 26.10
C THR A 363 -11.45 -0.19 25.33
N ILE A 364 -12.30 0.63 24.71
CA ILE A 364 -13.47 0.16 23.96
C ILE A 364 -13.01 -0.19 22.55
N ALA A 365 -13.36 -1.40 22.09
CA ALA A 365 -13.21 -1.80 20.70
C ALA A 365 -14.34 -1.18 19.89
N THR A 366 -14.00 -0.35 18.90
CA THR A 366 -14.95 0.50 18.15
C THR A 366 -14.79 0.36 16.64
N GLN A 367 -14.19 -0.73 16.15
CA GLN A 367 -13.94 -0.92 14.71
C GLN A 367 -15.24 -0.94 13.91
N ALA A 368 -16.22 -1.76 14.32
CA ALA A 368 -17.48 -1.89 13.60
C ALA A 368 -18.32 -0.61 13.66
N GLU A 369 -18.24 0.14 14.76
CA GLU A 369 -18.89 1.44 14.93
C GLU A 369 -18.21 2.51 14.08
N GLY A 370 -16.88 2.50 14.01
CA GLY A 370 -16.10 3.40 13.18
C GLY A 370 -16.38 3.23 11.69
N ALA A 371 -16.37 1.98 11.20
CA ALA A 371 -16.73 1.67 9.81
C ALA A 371 -18.13 2.21 9.46
N ARG A 372 -19.12 1.95 10.32
CA ARG A 372 -20.49 2.44 10.12
C ARG A 372 -20.59 3.97 10.16
N LEU A 373 -19.86 4.61 11.07
CA LEU A 373 -19.81 6.07 11.15
C LEU A 373 -19.23 6.68 9.86
N LEU A 374 -18.08 6.18 9.39
CA LEU A 374 -17.46 6.67 8.16
C LEU A 374 -18.39 6.49 6.96
N GLN A 375 -19.04 5.34 6.84
CA GLN A 375 -20.04 5.10 5.80
C GLN A 375 -21.18 6.14 5.84
N SER A 376 -21.74 6.41 7.03
CA SER A 376 -22.81 7.40 7.20
C SER A 376 -22.35 8.83 6.89
N LEU A 377 -21.08 9.15 7.15
CA LEU A 377 -20.47 10.45 6.81
C LEU A 377 -20.02 10.52 5.34
N SER A 378 -20.09 9.41 4.60
CA SER A 378 -19.43 9.26 3.29
C SER A 378 -17.94 9.62 3.33
N ALA A 379 -17.30 9.39 4.48
CA ALA A 379 -15.88 9.63 4.70
C ALA A 379 -15.07 8.38 4.32
N SER A 380 -13.83 8.59 3.93
CA SER A 380 -12.90 7.54 3.50
C SER A 380 -11.68 7.50 4.42
N GLN A 381 -11.27 6.29 4.78
CA GLN A 381 -9.95 6.06 5.38
C GLN A 381 -8.90 5.97 4.27
N THR A 382 -7.77 6.65 4.46
CA THR A 382 -6.62 6.66 3.55
C THR A 382 -5.34 6.38 4.34
N GLU A 383 -4.23 6.07 3.65
CA GLU A 383 -2.91 5.93 4.29
C GLU A 383 -2.43 7.25 4.95
N TYR A 384 -3.03 8.38 4.54
CA TYR A 384 -2.71 9.71 5.03
C TYR A 384 -3.64 10.20 6.15
N GLY A 385 -4.75 9.53 6.42
CA GLY A 385 -5.71 9.91 7.46
C GLY A 385 -7.18 9.69 7.05
N ILE A 386 -8.09 10.31 7.79
CA ILE A 386 -9.53 10.28 7.48
C ILE A 386 -9.92 11.52 6.67
N LEU A 387 -10.60 11.28 5.56
CA LEU A 387 -11.03 12.30 4.61
C LEU A 387 -12.56 12.29 4.49
N SER A 388 -13.20 13.45 4.61
CA SER A 388 -14.65 13.59 4.36
C SER A 388 -15.01 13.43 2.88
N ALA A 389 -16.29 13.20 2.58
CA ALA A 389 -16.82 13.49 1.26
C ALA A 389 -16.73 14.99 0.93
N ARG A 390 -16.64 15.30 -0.36
CA ARG A 390 -16.62 16.67 -0.86
C ARG A 390 -17.82 17.48 -0.35
N GLY A 391 -17.55 18.60 0.31
CA GLY A 391 -18.57 19.50 0.85
C GLY A 391 -19.21 19.04 2.16
N HIS A 392 -18.77 17.92 2.73
CA HIS A 392 -19.25 17.37 4.00
C HIS A 392 -18.25 17.62 5.13
N SER A 393 -18.73 17.51 6.38
CA SER A 393 -17.88 17.60 7.56
C SER A 393 -17.64 16.24 8.19
N LEU A 394 -16.43 16.01 8.69
CA LEU A 394 -16.08 14.83 9.49
C LEU A 394 -16.83 14.76 10.83
N TYR A 395 -17.39 15.87 11.29
CA TYR A 395 -18.09 15.99 12.56
C TYR A 395 -19.56 16.37 12.39
N GLU A 396 -20.15 16.06 11.23
CA GLU A 396 -21.59 16.16 11.04
C GLU A 396 -22.32 15.12 11.89
N LEU A 397 -23.44 15.51 12.52
CA LEU A 397 -24.24 14.59 13.34
C LEU A 397 -25.01 13.62 12.46
N VAL A 398 -24.60 12.34 12.46
CA VAL A 398 -25.31 11.26 11.77
C VAL A 398 -26.22 10.45 12.70
N PRO A 399 -27.43 10.06 12.26
CA PRO A 399 -28.27 9.14 13.01
C PRO A 399 -27.64 7.73 13.02
N TYR A 400 -27.82 7.00 14.13
CA TYR A 400 -27.28 5.64 14.27
C TYR A 400 -28.08 4.57 13.50
N GLY A 401 -29.36 4.82 13.21
CA GLY A 401 -30.21 3.94 12.41
C GLY A 401 -30.31 4.39 10.95
N GLU A 402 -30.62 3.46 10.05
CA GLU A 402 -31.05 3.81 8.69
C GLU A 402 -32.20 4.81 8.77
N SER A 403 -32.21 5.81 7.88
CA SER A 403 -33.28 6.80 7.83
C SER A 403 -34.63 6.08 7.82
N SER A 404 -35.34 6.09 8.95
CA SER A 404 -36.71 5.64 9.04
C SER A 404 -37.52 6.59 8.18
N ARG A 405 -37.66 6.28 6.89
CA ARG A 405 -38.54 7.00 5.98
C ARG A 405 -39.95 6.70 6.47
N GLU A 406 -40.56 7.66 7.14
CA GLU A 406 -42.03 7.73 7.19
C GLU A 406 -42.50 7.94 5.74
N LEU A 407 -42.90 6.85 5.09
CA LEU A 407 -43.29 6.82 3.69
C LEU A 407 -44.74 7.26 3.56
N SER A 408 -44.98 8.42 2.94
CA SER A 408 -46.34 8.81 2.53
C SER A 408 -47.00 7.73 1.65
N THR A 409 -48.33 7.60 1.67
CA THR A 409 -49.10 6.56 0.95
C THR A 409 -48.78 6.46 -0.54
N GLN A 410 -48.51 7.60 -1.18
CA GLN A 410 -48.14 7.68 -2.59
C GLN A 410 -46.73 7.11 -2.85
N ALA A 411 -45.81 7.27 -1.90
CA ALA A 411 -44.45 6.71 -2.01
C ALA A 411 -44.43 5.20 -1.78
N LEU A 412 -45.22 4.68 -0.83
CA LEU A 412 -45.25 3.24 -0.53
C LEU A 412 -45.79 2.40 -1.69
N THR A 413 -46.76 2.93 -2.44
CA THR A 413 -47.36 2.23 -3.59
C THR A 413 -46.43 2.12 -4.81
N ASP A 414 -45.52 3.08 -4.97
CA ASP A 414 -44.53 3.12 -6.06
C ASP A 414 -43.17 2.50 -5.68
N GLU A 415 -42.91 2.30 -4.38
CA GLU A 415 -41.64 1.75 -3.88
C GLU A 415 -41.59 0.23 -4.01
N LYS A 416 -40.43 -0.28 -4.41
CA LYS A 416 -40.15 -1.72 -4.43
C LYS A 416 -39.79 -2.19 -3.03
N LEU A 417 -40.56 -3.14 -2.52
CA LEU A 417 -40.41 -3.71 -1.19
C LEU A 417 -39.91 -5.15 -1.30
N GLU A 418 -39.05 -5.56 -0.36
CA GLU A 418 -38.49 -6.90 -0.35
C GLU A 418 -39.58 -7.96 -0.19
N VAL A 419 -39.53 -9.00 -1.02
CA VAL A 419 -40.48 -10.11 -0.94
C VAL A 419 -39.96 -11.16 0.05
N VAL A 420 -40.81 -11.51 1.02
CA VAL A 420 -40.51 -12.48 2.06
C VAL A 420 -41.58 -13.55 2.13
N GLU A 421 -41.25 -14.72 2.69
CA GLU A 421 -42.21 -15.74 3.09
C GLU A 421 -42.29 -15.78 4.62
N VAL A 422 -43.50 -15.65 5.16
CA VAL A 422 -43.75 -15.65 6.61
C VAL A 422 -45.00 -16.47 6.90
N LEU A 423 -44.88 -17.45 7.81
CA LEU A 423 -45.97 -18.37 8.18
C LEU A 423 -46.63 -19.06 6.96
N GLY A 424 -45.82 -19.41 5.96
CA GLY A 424 -46.29 -20.07 4.73
C GLY A 424 -47.05 -19.16 3.76
N GLN A 425 -46.95 -17.84 3.93
CA GLN A 425 -47.52 -16.86 2.99
C GLN A 425 -46.43 -15.93 2.48
N THR A 426 -46.47 -15.65 1.17
CA THR A 426 -45.65 -14.58 0.59
C THR A 426 -46.18 -13.22 1.06
N ALA A 427 -45.26 -12.31 1.35
CA ALA A 427 -45.52 -10.98 1.88
C ALA A 427 -44.49 -9.98 1.36
N LEU A 428 -44.77 -8.69 1.56
CA LEU A 428 -43.78 -7.62 1.39
C LEU A 428 -43.25 -7.19 2.76
N PHE A 429 -41.96 -6.89 2.83
CA PHE A 429 -41.29 -6.38 4.01
C PHE A 429 -40.79 -4.95 3.80
N THR A 430 -40.88 -4.13 4.84
CA THR A 430 -40.26 -2.80 4.89
C THR A 430 -39.73 -2.52 6.29
N ASN A 431 -38.58 -1.86 6.38
CA ASN A 431 -38.02 -1.36 7.65
C ASN A 431 -38.91 -0.27 8.28
N GLY A 432 -39.69 0.45 7.45
CA GLY A 432 -40.56 1.53 7.88
C GLY A 432 -41.83 1.05 8.59
N ARG A 433 -42.49 1.98 9.28
CA ARG A 433 -43.86 1.78 9.78
C ARG A 433 -44.85 2.17 8.69
N VAL A 434 -45.81 1.31 8.42
CA VAL A 434 -46.95 1.63 7.56
C VAL A 434 -48.13 1.98 8.45
N THR A 435 -48.69 3.18 8.30
CA THR A 435 -49.91 3.57 9.03
C THR A 435 -51.17 3.05 8.33
N GLU A 436 -52.33 3.08 9.01
CA GLU A 436 -53.61 2.71 8.37
C GLU A 436 -53.97 3.61 7.18
N GLN A 437 -53.47 4.85 7.13
CA GLN A 437 -53.68 5.77 6.01
C GLN A 437 -52.76 5.46 4.82
N GLU A 438 -51.68 4.72 5.06
CA GLU A 438 -50.66 4.36 4.07
C GLU A 438 -50.86 2.95 3.53
N LEU A 439 -51.60 2.09 4.26
CA LEU A 439 -51.85 0.71 3.87
C LEU A 439 -52.57 0.62 2.51
N PRO A 440 -51.95 0.01 1.49
CA PRO A 440 -52.60 -0.16 0.20
C PRO A 440 -53.85 -1.02 0.30
N ASP A 441 -54.88 -0.68 -0.47
CA ASP A 441 -56.14 -1.41 -0.51
C ASP A 441 -55.92 -2.88 -0.90
N GLY A 442 -56.51 -3.79 -0.12
CA GLY A 442 -56.40 -5.24 -0.35
C GLY A 442 -55.21 -5.92 0.33
N LEU A 443 -54.39 -5.19 1.08
CA LEU A 443 -53.32 -5.76 1.91
C LEU A 443 -53.65 -5.69 3.41
N TYR A 444 -53.05 -6.62 4.16
CA TYR A 444 -53.10 -6.70 5.61
C TYR A 444 -51.73 -6.38 6.20
N ARG A 445 -51.70 -5.60 7.28
CA ARG A 445 -50.48 -5.11 7.92
C ARG A 445 -50.20 -5.82 9.25
N TYR A 446 -48.95 -6.21 9.44
CA TYR A 446 -48.42 -6.73 10.70
C TYR A 446 -47.04 -6.13 10.98
N ASP A 447 -46.70 -5.91 12.24
CA ASP A 447 -45.41 -5.39 12.67
C ASP A 447 -44.54 -6.52 13.24
N LEU A 448 -43.26 -6.49 12.92
CA LEU A 448 -42.23 -7.34 13.53
C LEU A 448 -41.64 -6.63 14.75
N ARG A 449 -41.39 -7.40 15.80
CA ARG A 449 -40.70 -6.94 17.01
C ARG A 449 -39.31 -7.54 17.09
N GLU A 450 -38.33 -6.72 17.41
CA GLU A 450 -36.97 -7.16 17.75
C GLU A 450 -36.96 -7.81 19.15
N GLY A 451 -36.20 -8.90 19.30
CA GLY A 451 -35.95 -9.54 20.60
C GLY A 451 -34.49 -9.51 20.99
N GLU A 452 -34.20 -9.78 22.27
CA GLU A 452 -32.84 -9.71 22.83
C GLU A 452 -31.81 -10.61 22.13
N ASN A 453 -32.26 -11.72 21.52
CA ASN A 453 -31.38 -12.70 20.86
C ASN A 453 -31.71 -12.93 19.38
N LEU A 454 -32.78 -12.31 18.84
CA LEU A 454 -33.32 -12.58 17.50
C LEU A 454 -33.67 -11.28 16.80
N ALA A 455 -33.26 -11.15 15.53
CA ALA A 455 -33.59 -9.99 14.69
C ALA A 455 -35.11 -9.77 14.58
N PHE A 456 -35.88 -10.87 14.49
CA PHE A 456 -37.35 -10.85 14.54
C PHE A 456 -37.85 -11.89 15.56
N ALA A 457 -38.39 -11.42 16.69
CA ALA A 457 -38.85 -12.27 17.77
C ALA A 457 -40.35 -12.57 17.70
N THR A 458 -41.17 -11.58 17.35
CA THR A 458 -42.62 -11.75 17.20
C THR A 458 -43.15 -11.01 15.97
N ILE A 459 -44.28 -11.48 15.47
CA ILE A 459 -45.13 -10.75 14.51
C ILE A 459 -46.48 -10.49 15.17
N GLU A 460 -46.91 -9.23 15.16
CA GLU A 460 -48.10 -8.73 15.87
C GLU A 460 -48.88 -7.77 14.97
N ARG A 461 -50.12 -7.43 15.33
CA ARG A 461 -50.88 -6.42 14.54
C ARG A 461 -50.31 -5.00 14.66
N ASN A 462 -49.70 -4.68 15.80
CA ASN A 462 -49.08 -3.39 16.06
C ASN A 462 -48.02 -3.54 17.14
N VAL A 463 -46.79 -3.10 16.86
CA VAL A 463 -45.68 -3.11 17.82
C VAL A 463 -45.36 -1.68 18.26
N ALA A 464 -45.65 -1.36 19.52
CA ALA A 464 -45.39 -0.02 20.07
C ALA A 464 -43.91 0.22 20.44
N VAL A 465 -43.18 -0.83 20.84
CA VAL A 465 -41.81 -0.75 21.37
C VAL A 465 -40.97 -1.86 20.74
N ASN A 466 -39.74 -1.55 20.31
CA ASN A 466 -38.83 -2.46 19.60
C ASN A 466 -39.38 -2.94 18.24
N HIS A 467 -39.90 -2.03 17.42
CA HIS A 467 -40.34 -2.34 16.06
C HIS A 467 -39.12 -2.60 15.18
N ALA A 468 -39.16 -3.71 14.43
CA ALA A 468 -38.08 -4.18 13.57
C ALA A 468 -38.44 -4.12 12.08
N GLY A 469 -39.70 -3.83 11.75
CA GLY A 469 -40.20 -3.75 10.38
C GLY A 469 -41.67 -4.07 10.26
N THR A 470 -42.23 -3.92 9.07
CA THR A 470 -43.64 -4.13 8.76
C THR A 470 -43.78 -5.14 7.63
N ILE A 471 -44.75 -6.04 7.78
CA ILE A 471 -45.13 -7.10 6.84
C ILE A 471 -46.49 -6.78 6.23
N LEU A 472 -46.59 -6.86 4.90
CA LEU A 472 -47.83 -6.68 4.13
C LEU A 472 -48.21 -7.98 3.40
N THR A 473 -49.42 -8.49 3.65
CA THR A 473 -49.90 -9.79 3.14
C THR A 473 -51.21 -9.64 2.37
N LYS A 474 -51.48 -10.53 1.39
CA LYS A 474 -52.76 -10.54 0.65
C LYS A 474 -53.91 -11.15 1.43
N ALA A 475 -53.59 -12.01 2.38
CA ALA A 475 -54.56 -12.69 3.23
C ALA A 475 -54.14 -12.51 4.70
N PRO A 476 -55.10 -12.49 5.63
CA PRO A 476 -54.76 -12.33 7.04
C PRO A 476 -53.93 -13.52 7.52
N LEU A 477 -52.91 -13.23 8.33
CA LEU A 477 -52.16 -14.24 9.05
C LEU A 477 -53.01 -14.83 10.18
N ASP A 478 -52.98 -16.15 10.33
CA ASP A 478 -53.65 -16.87 11.41
C ASP A 478 -52.66 -17.13 12.56
N PHE A 479 -52.94 -16.54 13.72
CA PHE A 479 -52.16 -16.73 14.95
C PHE A 479 -52.78 -17.76 15.90
N GLY A 480 -53.73 -18.58 15.43
CA GLY A 480 -54.35 -19.63 16.25
C GLY A 480 -55.12 -19.09 17.46
N GLY A 481 -55.66 -17.87 17.35
CA GLY A 481 -56.41 -17.19 18.41
C GLY A 481 -55.58 -16.36 19.41
N GLN A 482 -54.27 -16.22 19.18
CA GLN A 482 -53.40 -15.31 19.93
C GLN A 482 -53.33 -13.91 19.29
N GLU A 483 -52.85 -12.90 20.03
CA GLU A 483 -52.65 -11.53 19.50
C GLU A 483 -51.38 -11.37 18.67
N TYR A 484 -50.41 -12.27 18.85
CA TYR A 484 -49.12 -12.31 18.17
C TYR A 484 -48.67 -13.75 17.93
N PHE A 485 -47.70 -13.92 17.03
CA PHE A 485 -46.98 -15.16 16.82
C PHE A 485 -45.51 -14.98 17.22
N VAL A 486 -44.95 -15.96 17.92
CA VAL A 486 -43.53 -15.98 18.34
C VAL A 486 -42.74 -16.83 17.36
N PHE A 487 -41.69 -16.26 16.79
CA PHE A 487 -40.83 -17.01 15.88
C PHE A 487 -39.87 -17.93 16.64
N ASP A 488 -39.65 -19.11 16.06
CA ASP A 488 -38.53 -20.01 16.37
C ASP A 488 -37.49 -19.95 15.24
N ASP A 489 -36.61 -20.95 15.09
CA ASP A 489 -35.63 -20.99 13.99
C ASP A 489 -36.27 -21.34 12.63
N ASP A 490 -37.38 -22.09 12.63
CA ASP A 490 -38.01 -22.65 11.42
C ASP A 490 -39.12 -21.75 10.86
N THR A 491 -39.65 -20.82 11.67
CA THR A 491 -40.83 -20.01 11.33
C THR A 491 -40.53 -18.55 11.02
N ARG A 492 -39.24 -18.16 11.02
CA ARG A 492 -38.83 -16.77 10.75
C ARG A 492 -39.20 -16.33 9.34
N PRO A 493 -39.37 -15.01 9.13
CA PRO A 493 -39.44 -14.46 7.78
C PRO A 493 -38.23 -14.92 6.94
N ASN A 494 -38.52 -15.55 5.82
CA ASN A 494 -37.53 -16.00 4.85
C ASN A 494 -37.48 -15.01 3.68
N PHE A 495 -36.34 -14.37 3.44
CA PHE A 495 -36.19 -13.35 2.41
C PHE A 495 -35.90 -14.00 1.06
N LEU A 496 -36.72 -13.69 0.06
CA LEU A 496 -36.68 -14.38 -1.24
C LEU A 496 -35.70 -13.74 -2.24
N GLY A 497 -35.10 -12.59 -1.90
CA GLY A 497 -34.01 -11.97 -2.66
C GLY A 497 -34.45 -11.19 -3.91
N TYR A 498 -35.72 -10.79 -3.99
CA TYR A 498 -36.24 -9.91 -5.03
C TYR A 498 -37.32 -8.98 -4.46
N ASP A 499 -37.60 -7.89 -5.18
CA ASP A 499 -38.47 -6.82 -4.71
C ASP A 499 -39.66 -6.62 -5.65
N LEU A 500 -40.82 -6.26 -5.08
CA LEU A 500 -42.03 -5.91 -5.83
C LEU A 500 -42.67 -4.65 -5.23
N THR A 501 -43.31 -3.84 -6.08
CA THR A 501 -44.23 -2.81 -5.55
C THR A 501 -45.50 -3.45 -4.98
N PRO A 502 -46.25 -2.78 -4.10
CA PRO A 502 -47.55 -3.29 -3.64
C PRO A 502 -48.53 -3.62 -4.77
N GLU A 503 -48.51 -2.86 -5.86
CA GLU A 503 -49.36 -3.14 -7.03
C GLU A 503 -48.92 -4.39 -7.78
N GLU A 504 -47.61 -4.52 -8.08
CA GLU A 504 -47.04 -5.72 -8.70
C GLU A 504 -47.29 -6.95 -7.82
N PHE A 505 -47.08 -6.82 -6.51
CA PHE A 505 -47.32 -7.87 -5.55
C PHE A 505 -48.77 -8.34 -5.59
N LEU A 506 -49.76 -7.43 -5.59
CA LEU A 506 -51.18 -7.78 -5.71
C LEU A 506 -51.52 -8.53 -7.00
N GLN A 507 -50.86 -8.18 -8.11
CA GLN A 507 -51.08 -8.81 -9.42
C GLN A 507 -50.37 -10.16 -9.59
N THR A 508 -49.31 -10.43 -8.84
CA THR A 508 -48.55 -11.68 -8.93
C THR A 508 -49.26 -12.88 -8.29
N ASP A 509 -49.39 -13.98 -9.02
CA ASP A 509 -49.92 -15.25 -8.51
C ASP A 509 -48.79 -16.16 -8.04
N PHE A 510 -48.53 -16.18 -6.74
CA PHE A 510 -47.47 -16.99 -6.12
C PHE A 510 -47.82 -18.48 -6.00
N THR A 511 -48.98 -18.92 -6.49
CA THR A 511 -49.39 -20.35 -6.45
C THR A 511 -48.87 -21.18 -7.62
N GLN A 512 -48.23 -20.54 -8.62
CA GLN A 512 -47.58 -21.20 -9.75
C GLN A 512 -46.08 -21.30 -9.48
N THR A 513 -45.64 -22.42 -8.91
CA THR A 513 -44.21 -22.72 -8.77
C THR A 513 -43.66 -23.10 -10.16
N ASP A 514 -42.80 -22.25 -10.72
CA ASP A 514 -42.06 -22.52 -11.95
C ASP A 514 -41.12 -23.71 -11.76
N ALA A 515 -41.56 -24.88 -12.23
CA ALA A 515 -40.67 -25.97 -12.60
C ALA A 515 -40.16 -25.70 -14.02
N GLN A 516 -39.14 -24.85 -14.16
CA GLN A 516 -38.27 -24.82 -15.33
C GLN A 516 -36.81 -24.71 -14.90
N GLU A 517 -36.24 -25.85 -14.53
CA GLU A 517 -34.85 -26.15 -14.83
C GLU A 517 -34.73 -26.30 -16.35
N GLU A 518 -34.23 -25.29 -17.06
CA GLU A 518 -33.63 -25.47 -18.40
C GLU A 518 -32.18 -24.95 -18.38
N ASP A 519 -31.33 -25.86 -17.90
CA ASP A 519 -30.04 -26.24 -18.46
C ASP A 519 -29.68 -25.59 -19.82
N THR A 520 -28.91 -24.49 -19.79
CA THR A 520 -28.16 -24.02 -20.96
C THR A 520 -26.67 -24.22 -20.73
N ALA A 521 -26.20 -25.44 -20.99
CA ALA A 521 -24.78 -25.70 -21.24
C ALA A 521 -24.36 -25.16 -22.62
N PRO A 522 -23.23 -24.43 -22.75
CA PRO A 522 -22.77 -23.90 -24.02
C PRO A 522 -22.19 -25.00 -24.93
N GLN A 523 -22.61 -24.94 -26.19
CA GLN A 523 -22.28 -25.87 -27.27
C GLN A 523 -20.82 -25.67 -27.74
N MET A 524 -19.96 -26.67 -27.51
CA MET A 524 -18.61 -26.77 -28.10
C MET A 524 -18.70 -27.04 -29.60
N GLY A 525 -18.42 -26.02 -30.42
CA GLY A 525 -18.31 -26.13 -31.87
C GLY A 525 -16.92 -26.62 -32.28
N GLY A 526 -16.79 -27.91 -32.60
CA GLY A 526 -15.69 -28.44 -33.39
C GLY A 526 -15.96 -28.23 -34.88
N ILE A 527 -15.04 -27.56 -35.59
CA ILE A 527 -15.01 -27.52 -37.05
C ILE A 527 -13.78 -28.30 -37.51
N GLN A 528 -14.01 -29.46 -38.11
CA GLN A 528 -13.13 -30.04 -39.11
C GLN A 528 -13.63 -29.60 -40.48
N SER A 529 -12.78 -28.91 -41.25
CA SER A 529 -12.61 -29.00 -42.71
C SER A 529 -11.44 -28.10 -43.12
#